data_AF-A0A382WC71-F1
#
_entry.id   AF-A0A382WC71-F1
#
_cell.length_a   1.000
_cell.length_b   1.000
_cell.length_c   1.000
_cell.angle_alpha   90.00
_cell.angle_beta   90.00
_cell.angle_gamma   90.00
#
_symmetry.space_group_name_H-M   'P 1'
#
loop_
_entity.id
_entity.type
_entity.pdbx_description
1 polymer ?
#
loop_
_entity_poly.entity_id
_entity_poly.type
_entity_poly.pdbx_seq_one_letter_code
_entity_poly.pdbx_strand_id
1 'polypeptide(L)'
;MKRRICKLVVAAIVGIGNTSCPTSAALAQSPPDAAQLKSGPVNPGFGDYWYQGKAELTSYKLEQARYGEVHVGHAVLIFVTEDFSIEKHVKLDRPGQAGDDKVNVLKLNLTKKFNTGIYPYSIMTSVFTPIQRHLFPQTMKVTTSSQEWCGHSFTQMNLDDDGYHVKLYSYFEREGDQTVTLDNTLLEDEVWSTIRLNPDDLPTGE
;
A
#
# COMPACT_ATOMS: atom_id res chain seq x y z
N MET A 1 -22.16 -19.27 -30.44
CA MET A 1 -21.14 -18.20 -30.29
C MET A 1 -20.12 -18.65 -29.26
N LYS A 2 -18.94 -19.11 -29.70
CA LYS A 2 -17.93 -19.78 -28.86
C LYS A 2 -17.16 -18.74 -28.02
N ARG A 3 -17.25 -18.78 -26.70
CA ARG A 3 -16.37 -18.00 -25.80
C ARG A 3 -15.15 -18.85 -25.45
N ARG A 4 -13.97 -18.41 -25.90
CA ARG A 4 -12.69 -19.02 -25.54
C ARG A 4 -12.29 -18.52 -24.15
N ILE A 5 -12.09 -19.46 -23.23
CA ILE A 5 -11.51 -19.24 -21.91
C ILE A 5 -9.99 -19.34 -22.08
N CYS A 6 -9.26 -18.26 -21.84
CA CYS A 6 -7.79 -18.30 -21.78
C CYS A 6 -7.39 -18.57 -20.34
N LYS A 7 -7.03 -19.82 -20.03
CA LYS A 7 -6.33 -20.18 -18.79
C LYS A 7 -4.84 -19.92 -19.01
N LEU A 8 -4.26 -19.00 -18.26
CA LEU A 8 -2.81 -18.89 -18.16
C LEU A 8 -2.35 -19.85 -17.05
N VAL A 9 -1.73 -20.95 -17.44
CA VAL A 9 -0.99 -21.83 -16.54
C VAL A 9 0.48 -21.54 -16.79
N VAL A 10 1.19 -21.03 -15.79
CA VAL A 10 2.65 -20.97 -15.84
C VAL A 10 3.17 -22.03 -14.86
N ALA A 11 3.68 -23.12 -15.42
CA ALA A 11 4.52 -24.07 -14.73
C ALA A 11 5.94 -23.87 -15.24
N ALA A 12 6.93 -23.84 -14.34
CA ALA A 12 8.34 -23.94 -14.72
C ALA A 12 9.02 -24.95 -13.79
N ILE A 13 9.49 -26.05 -14.40
CA ILE A 13 10.32 -27.09 -13.81
C ILE A 13 11.79 -26.76 -14.12
N VAL A 14 12.60 -26.84 -13.05
CA VAL A 14 14.02 -27.22 -12.88
C VAL A 14 14.90 -27.42 -14.14
N GLY A 15 16.12 -26.87 -14.10
CA GLY A 15 17.24 -27.35 -14.90
C GLY A 15 18.55 -26.58 -14.68
N ILE A 16 19.48 -27.15 -13.92
CA ILE A 16 20.86 -26.69 -13.71
C ILE A 16 21.71 -26.99 -14.96
N GLY A 17 22.53 -26.04 -15.39
CA GLY A 17 23.52 -26.26 -16.44
C GLY A 17 24.50 -25.09 -16.59
N ASN A 18 25.67 -25.21 -15.97
CA ASN A 18 26.81 -24.31 -16.15
C ASN A 18 27.38 -24.43 -17.57
N THR A 19 27.40 -23.32 -18.32
CA THR A 19 28.32 -23.11 -19.43
C THR A 19 28.78 -21.64 -19.41
N SER A 20 30.10 -21.46 -19.39
CA SER A 20 30.79 -20.17 -19.43
C SER A 20 30.81 -19.60 -20.85
N CYS A 21 30.54 -18.30 -21.00
CA CYS A 21 30.66 -17.55 -22.24
C CYS A 21 31.43 -16.23 -21.97
N PRO A 22 32.42 -15.83 -22.79
CA PRO A 22 33.25 -14.67 -22.51
C PRO A 22 32.71 -13.37 -23.15
N THR A 23 33.01 -12.26 -22.47
CA THR A 23 33.06 -10.86 -22.98
C THR A 23 31.80 -10.25 -23.57
N SER A 24 31.20 -9.35 -22.80
CA SER A 24 31.04 -7.94 -23.21
C SER A 24 30.82 -7.12 -21.95
N ALA A 25 31.63 -6.08 -21.74
CA ALA A 25 31.32 -5.04 -20.77
C ALA A 25 30.11 -4.27 -21.30
N ALA A 26 28.92 -4.81 -21.02
CA ALA A 26 27.68 -4.09 -21.18
C ALA A 26 27.73 -2.89 -20.25
N LEU A 27 27.66 -1.71 -20.86
CA LEU A 27 27.42 -0.43 -20.19
C LEU A 27 26.35 -0.66 -19.13
N ALA A 28 26.72 -0.47 -17.87
CA ALA A 28 25.77 -0.39 -16.78
C ALA A 28 24.84 0.78 -17.11
N GLN A 29 23.68 0.45 -17.66
CA GLN A 29 22.59 1.40 -17.77
C GLN A 29 22.25 1.77 -16.34
N SER A 30 22.38 3.05 -16.03
CA SER A 30 21.86 3.64 -14.80
C SER A 30 20.42 3.14 -14.60
N PRO A 31 20.00 2.85 -13.36
CA PRO A 31 18.61 2.51 -13.11
C PRO A 31 17.72 3.58 -13.76
N PRO A 32 16.58 3.20 -14.36
CA PRO A 32 15.67 4.17 -14.95
C PRO A 32 15.38 5.21 -13.87
N ASP A 33 15.68 6.45 -14.24
CA ASP A 33 15.44 7.67 -13.48
C ASP A 33 14.13 7.50 -12.72
N ALA A 34 14.17 7.54 -11.38
CA ALA A 34 13.00 7.38 -10.52
C ALA A 34 11.97 8.37 -11.04
N ALA A 35 10.98 7.86 -11.80
CA ALA A 35 10.08 8.68 -12.56
C ALA A 35 9.47 9.66 -11.58
N GLN A 36 9.75 10.96 -11.75
CA GLN A 36 9.13 11.99 -10.92
C GLN A 36 7.63 11.75 -11.01
N LEU A 37 7.05 11.24 -9.91
CA LEU A 37 5.64 10.90 -9.82
C LEU A 37 4.84 12.21 -9.86
N LYS A 38 4.60 12.72 -11.07
CA LYS A 38 3.80 13.91 -11.28
C LYS A 38 2.36 13.55 -10.99
N SER A 39 1.89 13.90 -9.80
CA SER A 39 0.49 13.75 -9.42
C SER A 39 -0.28 15.03 -9.71
N GLY A 40 -1.51 14.89 -10.22
CA GLY A 40 -2.40 16.01 -10.52
C GLY A 40 -3.13 16.58 -9.30
N PRO A 41 -3.85 17.70 -9.47
CA PRO A 41 -4.83 18.15 -8.48
C PRO A 41 -6.04 17.19 -8.45
N VAL A 42 -6.73 17.14 -7.30
CA VAL A 42 -8.02 16.41 -7.20
C VAL A 42 -9.10 17.04 -8.08
N ASN A 43 -10.13 16.26 -8.43
CA ASN A 43 -11.28 16.72 -9.20
C ASN A 43 -11.96 17.95 -8.52
N PRO A 44 -12.43 18.96 -9.29
CA PRO A 44 -13.19 20.10 -8.75
C PRO A 44 -14.32 19.77 -7.76
N GLY A 45 -15.01 18.63 -7.92
CA GLY A 45 -16.09 18.18 -7.01
C GLY A 45 -15.62 17.43 -5.76
N PHE A 46 -14.31 17.29 -5.56
CA PHE A 46 -13.75 16.52 -4.43
C PHE A 46 -14.23 17.06 -3.08
N GLY A 47 -14.20 18.38 -2.89
CA GLY A 47 -14.56 19.01 -1.63
C GLY A 47 -16.01 18.77 -1.22
N ASP A 48 -16.94 18.80 -2.18
CA ASP A 48 -18.37 18.59 -1.94
C ASP A 48 -18.66 17.19 -1.37
N TYR A 49 -17.90 16.19 -1.81
CA TYR A 49 -18.06 14.81 -1.35
C TYR A 49 -17.29 14.53 -0.06
N TRP A 50 -16.03 14.96 0.03
CA TRP A 50 -15.11 14.53 1.09
C TRP A 50 -15.13 15.43 2.34
N TYR A 51 -15.50 16.71 2.23
CA TYR A 51 -15.50 17.65 3.36
C TYR A 51 -16.87 17.81 4.04
N GLN A 52 -17.76 16.83 3.87
CA GLN A 52 -19.08 16.78 4.51
C GLN A 52 -19.07 16.22 5.95
N GLY A 53 -17.90 15.96 6.53
CA GLY A 53 -17.76 15.41 7.89
C GLY A 53 -18.21 13.96 8.05
N LYS A 54 -18.19 13.17 6.97
CA LYS A 54 -18.54 11.74 6.97
C LYS A 54 -17.40 10.88 6.44
N ALA A 55 -17.44 9.59 6.76
CA ALA A 55 -16.57 8.59 6.15
C ALA A 55 -17.31 7.88 4.99
N GLU A 56 -16.57 7.50 3.95
CA GLU A 56 -17.03 6.52 2.96
C GLU A 56 -16.71 5.12 3.49
N LEU A 57 -17.69 4.22 3.44
CA LEU A 57 -17.53 2.83 3.88
C LEU A 57 -18.01 1.89 2.78
N THR A 58 -17.14 0.97 2.35
CA THR A 58 -17.48 -0.05 1.35
C THR A 58 -17.09 -1.44 1.85
N SER A 59 -17.98 -2.40 1.73
CA SER A 59 -17.77 -3.79 2.15
C SER A 59 -17.77 -4.74 0.96
N TYR A 60 -16.90 -5.75 1.00
CA TYR A 60 -16.71 -6.73 -0.06
C TYR A 60 -16.70 -8.14 0.51
N LYS A 61 -17.20 -9.10 -0.26
CA LYS A 61 -16.87 -10.51 -0.06
C LYS A 61 -15.39 -10.70 -0.44
N LEU A 62 -14.63 -11.34 0.44
CA LEU A 62 -13.21 -11.59 0.25
C LEU A 62 -12.96 -13.07 -0.08
N GLU A 63 -12.06 -13.31 -1.03
CA GLU A 63 -11.44 -14.62 -1.29
C GLU A 63 -9.93 -14.46 -1.08
N GLN A 64 -9.43 -14.89 0.08
CA GLN A 64 -8.06 -14.68 0.51
C GLN A 64 -7.23 -15.95 0.32
N ALA A 65 -6.20 -15.89 -0.51
CA ALA A 65 -5.22 -16.97 -0.61
C ALA A 65 -4.32 -16.99 0.63
N ARG A 66 -4.23 -18.13 1.33
CA ARG A 66 -3.32 -18.36 2.46
C ARG A 66 -3.07 -19.87 2.62
N TYR A 67 -1.80 -20.26 2.84
CA TYR A 67 -1.38 -21.66 2.97
C TYR A 67 -1.80 -22.57 1.79
N GLY A 68 -1.81 -22.03 0.57
CA GLY A 68 -2.19 -22.77 -0.64
C GLY A 68 -3.70 -22.95 -0.84
N GLU A 69 -4.53 -22.43 0.06
CA GLU A 69 -5.98 -22.50 0.00
C GLU A 69 -6.62 -21.12 -0.14
N VAL A 70 -7.85 -21.06 -0.64
CA VAL A 70 -8.66 -19.85 -0.73
C VAL A 70 -9.68 -19.84 0.41
N HIS A 71 -9.61 -18.81 1.25
CA HIS A 71 -10.45 -18.63 2.42
C HIS A 71 -11.46 -17.53 2.18
N VAL A 72 -12.74 -17.84 2.39
CA VAL A 72 -13.82 -16.85 2.26
C VAL A 72 -13.85 -15.97 3.51
N GLY A 73 -14.02 -14.68 3.31
CA GLY A 73 -14.12 -13.71 4.38
C GLY A 73 -14.85 -12.45 3.95
N HIS A 74 -14.58 -11.36 4.68
CA HIS A 74 -15.04 -10.04 4.31
C HIS A 74 -13.91 -9.02 4.40
N ALA A 75 -13.99 -8.02 3.54
CA ALA A 75 -13.13 -6.84 3.58
C ALA A 75 -13.98 -5.58 3.71
N VAL A 76 -13.51 -4.61 4.48
CA VAL A 76 -14.15 -3.29 4.60
C VAL A 76 -13.10 -2.22 4.40
N LEU A 77 -13.37 -1.31 3.47
CA LEU A 77 -12.58 -0.11 3.23
C LEU A 77 -13.32 1.07 3.85
N ILE A 78 -12.63 1.83 4.70
CA ILE A 78 -13.14 3.05 5.32
C ILE A 78 -12.24 4.20 4.91
N PHE A 79 -12.79 5.19 4.20
CA PHE A 79 -12.08 6.38 3.80
C PHE A 79 -12.58 7.60 4.57
N VAL A 80 -11.66 8.46 5.00
CA VAL A 80 -11.97 9.71 5.68
C VAL A 80 -10.85 10.74 5.46
N THR A 81 -11.21 12.01 5.36
CA THR A 81 -10.21 13.09 5.34
C THR A 81 -9.74 13.39 6.76
N GLU A 82 -8.43 13.58 6.94
CA GLU A 82 -7.85 13.81 8.26
C GLU A 82 -6.74 14.86 8.21
N ASP A 83 -6.68 15.72 9.22
CA ASP A 83 -5.53 16.60 9.43
C ASP A 83 -4.39 15.79 10.05
N PHE A 84 -3.21 15.84 9.42
CA PHE A 84 -2.08 14.97 9.71
C PHE A 84 -0.80 15.80 9.87
N SER A 85 0.11 15.32 10.73
CA SER A 85 1.43 15.93 10.96
C SER A 85 2.43 15.35 9.97
N ILE A 86 3.11 16.23 9.23
CA ILE A 86 4.20 15.88 8.31
C ILE A 86 5.38 15.32 9.10
N GLU A 87 5.76 15.93 10.22
CA GLU A 87 6.94 15.51 10.99
C GLU A 87 6.69 14.25 11.82
N LYS A 88 5.51 14.12 12.43
CA LYS A 88 5.23 13.05 13.41
C LYS A 88 4.48 11.87 12.82
N HIS A 89 3.91 12.03 11.63
CA HIS A 89 3.09 11.01 10.95
C HIS A 89 1.95 10.49 11.84
N VAL A 90 1.22 11.42 12.44
CA VAL A 90 0.06 11.18 13.30
C VAL A 90 -1.06 12.18 12.99
N LYS A 91 -2.28 11.82 13.39
CA LYS A 91 -3.41 12.74 13.42
C LYS A 91 -3.09 13.98 14.26
N LEU A 92 -3.50 15.14 13.77
CA LEU A 92 -3.45 16.38 14.53
C LEU A 92 -4.73 16.54 15.39
N ASP A 93 -4.56 16.60 16.71
CA ASP A 93 -5.66 16.92 17.64
C ASP A 93 -5.97 18.43 17.67
N ARG A 94 -4.97 19.27 17.37
CA ARG A 94 -5.08 20.74 17.33
C ARG A 94 -4.52 21.28 16.01
N PRO A 95 -5.18 20.99 14.87
CA PRO A 95 -4.64 21.33 13.55
C PRO A 95 -4.43 22.84 13.33
N GLY A 96 -5.23 23.70 13.97
CA GLY A 96 -5.05 25.16 13.90
C GLY A 96 -3.77 25.70 14.56
N GLN A 97 -3.03 24.86 15.31
CA GLN A 97 -1.78 25.22 15.97
C GLN A 97 -0.55 24.57 15.30
N ALA A 98 -0.76 23.73 14.28
CA ALA A 98 0.31 22.95 13.65
C ALA A 98 1.13 23.76 12.62
N GLY A 99 0.61 24.88 12.12
CA GLY A 99 1.31 25.69 11.12
C GLY A 99 1.66 24.87 9.88
N ASP A 100 2.93 24.92 9.48
CA ASP A 100 3.44 24.25 8.28
C ASP A 100 3.58 22.72 8.45
N ASP A 101 3.45 22.18 9.67
CA ASP A 101 3.43 20.73 9.92
C ASP A 101 2.08 20.09 9.50
N LYS A 102 1.06 20.90 9.19
CA LYS A 102 -0.25 20.39 8.79
C LYS A 102 -0.30 19.98 7.32
N VAL A 103 -0.76 18.77 7.07
CA VAL A 103 -1.20 18.29 5.76
C VAL A 103 -2.56 17.58 5.86
N ASN A 104 -3.42 17.74 4.87
CA ASN A 104 -4.67 16.98 4.79
C ASN A 104 -4.42 15.68 4.03
N VAL A 105 -4.80 14.55 4.61
CA VAL A 105 -4.67 13.22 4.00
C VAL A 105 -6.05 12.61 3.76
N LEU A 106 -6.15 11.79 2.71
CA LEU A 106 -7.19 10.78 2.59
C LEU A 106 -6.70 9.53 3.32
N LYS A 107 -7.24 9.29 4.51
CA LYS A 107 -6.95 8.09 5.29
C LYS A 107 -7.83 6.94 4.82
N LEU A 108 -7.21 5.85 4.42
CA LEU A 108 -7.88 4.56 4.21
C LEU A 108 -7.57 3.64 5.40
N ASN A 109 -8.60 3.04 5.98
CA ASN A 109 -8.50 1.85 6.82
C ASN A 109 -9.12 0.67 6.04
N LEU A 110 -8.30 -0.28 5.61
CA LEU A 110 -8.70 -1.54 5.00
C LEU A 110 -8.65 -2.64 6.06
N THR A 111 -9.79 -3.25 6.36
CA THR A 111 -9.86 -4.43 7.23
C THR A 111 -10.15 -5.67 6.40
N LYS A 112 -9.51 -6.79 6.75
CA LYS A 112 -9.77 -8.12 6.18
C LYS A 112 -9.96 -9.11 7.32
N LYS A 113 -11.04 -9.88 7.26
CA LYS A 113 -11.39 -10.92 8.24
C LYS A 113 -11.72 -12.21 7.51
N PHE A 114 -11.02 -13.30 7.84
CA PHE A 114 -11.21 -14.63 7.26
C PHE A 114 -10.65 -15.68 8.23
N ASN A 115 -10.98 -16.94 8.02
CA ASN A 115 -10.43 -18.03 8.85
C ASN A 115 -9.53 -18.92 8.00
N THR A 116 -8.49 -19.49 8.61
CA THR A 116 -7.78 -20.65 8.06
C THR A 116 -8.01 -21.84 8.98
N GLY A 117 -8.99 -22.69 8.68
CA GLY A 117 -9.47 -23.69 9.65
C GLY A 117 -10.03 -23.02 10.91
N ILE A 118 -9.43 -23.30 12.07
CA ILE A 118 -9.86 -22.72 13.36
C ILE A 118 -9.27 -21.33 13.63
N TYR A 119 -8.26 -20.89 12.88
CA TYR A 119 -7.52 -19.66 13.15
C TYR A 119 -8.23 -18.44 12.53
N PRO A 120 -8.77 -17.51 13.33
CA PRO A 120 -9.41 -16.31 12.82
C PRO A 120 -8.34 -15.24 12.53
N TYR A 121 -8.17 -14.90 11.27
CA TYR A 121 -7.29 -13.81 10.86
C TYR A 121 -8.01 -12.47 10.95
N SER A 122 -7.33 -11.52 11.57
CA SER A 122 -7.70 -10.11 11.62
C SER A 122 -6.57 -9.26 11.10
N ILE A 123 -6.73 -8.73 9.88
CA ILE A 123 -5.75 -7.86 9.26
C ILE A 123 -6.34 -6.47 9.09
N MET A 124 -5.58 -5.44 9.44
CA MET A 124 -5.93 -4.05 9.21
C MET A 124 -4.74 -3.30 8.65
N THR A 125 -4.95 -2.62 7.52
CA THR A 125 -3.98 -1.74 6.87
C THR A 125 -4.53 -0.30 6.87
N SER A 126 -3.74 0.64 7.37
CA SER A 126 -4.05 2.07 7.35
C SER A 126 -3.08 2.78 6.40
N VAL A 127 -3.60 3.60 5.50
CA VAL A 127 -2.84 4.31 4.45
C VAL A 127 -3.15 5.80 4.57
N PHE A 128 -2.12 6.64 4.59
CA PHE A 128 -2.23 8.09 4.78
C PHE A 128 -1.69 8.81 3.55
N THR A 129 -2.53 8.97 2.52
CA THR A 129 -2.14 9.58 1.25
C THR A 129 -2.51 11.07 1.25
N PRO A 130 -1.57 12.01 0.98
CA PRO A 130 -1.88 13.42 0.89
C PRO A 130 -2.96 13.72 -0.15
N ILE A 131 -3.89 14.63 0.18
CA ILE A 131 -4.89 15.09 -0.79
C ILE A 131 -4.23 15.97 -1.85
N GLN A 132 -3.26 16.79 -1.43
CA GLN A 132 -2.52 17.72 -2.30
C GLN A 132 -1.30 17.03 -2.92
N ARG A 133 -1.54 15.99 -3.74
CA ARG A 133 -0.45 15.17 -4.29
C ARG A 133 0.52 15.93 -5.20
N HIS A 134 0.11 17.03 -5.82
CA HIS A 134 1.03 17.88 -6.58
C HIS A 134 2.12 18.53 -5.71
N LEU A 135 1.92 18.66 -4.39
CA LEU A 135 2.93 19.11 -3.42
C LEU A 135 3.60 17.93 -2.71
N PHE A 136 2.80 16.93 -2.33
CA PHE A 136 3.24 15.74 -1.61
C PHE A 136 2.83 14.49 -2.40
N PRO A 137 3.60 14.09 -3.44
CA PRO A 137 3.16 13.11 -4.43
C PRO A 137 2.96 11.70 -3.90
N GLN A 138 3.37 11.43 -2.67
CA GLN A 138 3.53 10.08 -2.15
C GLN A 138 2.83 9.90 -0.82
N THR A 139 2.40 8.67 -0.60
CA THR A 139 1.81 8.28 0.67
C THR A 139 2.80 8.46 1.81
N MET A 140 2.41 9.18 2.87
CA MET A 140 3.33 9.52 3.96
C MET A 140 3.53 8.37 4.94
N LYS A 141 2.53 7.52 5.09
CA LYS A 141 2.56 6.41 6.04
C LYS A 141 1.66 5.26 5.62
N VAL A 142 2.14 4.04 5.87
CA VAL A 142 1.34 2.83 5.83
C VAL A 142 1.59 2.03 7.10
N THR A 143 0.54 1.52 7.74
CA THR A 143 0.66 0.59 8.86
C THR A 143 -0.19 -0.63 8.62
N THR A 144 0.34 -1.83 8.84
CA THR A 144 -0.41 -3.08 8.74
C THR A 144 -0.25 -3.87 10.01
N SER A 145 -1.35 -4.34 10.58
CA SER A 145 -1.36 -5.29 11.69
C SER A 145 -2.06 -6.58 11.27
N SER A 146 -1.53 -7.72 11.68
CA SER A 146 -2.14 -9.04 11.52
C SER A 146 -2.20 -9.72 12.87
N GLN A 147 -3.37 -10.25 13.23
CA GLN A 147 -3.60 -10.97 14.48
C GLN A 147 -4.33 -12.27 14.19
N GLU A 148 -3.85 -13.36 14.77
CA GLU A 148 -4.49 -14.67 14.78
C GLU A 148 -4.03 -15.45 16.04
N TRP A 149 -4.45 -16.71 16.21
CA TRP A 149 -4.21 -17.42 17.47
C TRP A 149 -2.76 -17.90 17.67
N CYS A 150 -2.01 -18.14 16.60
CA CYS A 150 -0.59 -18.49 16.69
C CYS A 150 0.29 -17.29 17.07
N GLY A 151 -0.09 -16.06 16.71
CA GLY A 151 0.68 -14.86 16.97
C GLY A 151 0.20 -13.63 16.21
N HIS A 152 1.02 -12.58 16.26
CA HIS A 152 0.73 -11.31 15.62
C HIS A 152 1.98 -10.71 14.95
N SER A 153 1.73 -9.84 13.97
CA SER A 153 2.74 -8.99 13.38
C SER A 153 2.23 -7.57 13.18
N PHE A 154 3.14 -6.61 13.23
CA PHE A 154 2.90 -5.20 12.95
C PHE A 154 4.01 -4.64 12.08
N THR A 155 3.63 -4.05 10.96
CA THR A 155 4.53 -3.34 10.05
C THR A 155 4.13 -1.88 10.00
N GLN A 156 5.12 -0.99 10.08
CA GLN A 156 4.95 0.43 9.83
C GLN A 156 5.97 0.90 8.81
N MET A 157 5.50 1.66 7.83
CA MET A 157 6.28 2.30 6.80
C MET A 157 6.05 3.81 6.89
N ASN A 158 7.12 4.59 7.00
CA ASN A 158 7.11 6.05 7.03
C ASN A 158 7.95 6.57 5.87
N LEU A 159 7.41 7.51 5.09
CA LEU A 159 8.18 8.25 4.09
C LEU A 159 9.10 9.26 4.79
N ASP A 160 10.35 9.34 4.36
CA ASP A 160 11.35 10.33 4.79
C ASP A 160 12.15 10.78 3.54
N ASP A 161 13.11 11.69 3.71
CA ASP A 161 13.89 12.29 2.63
C ASP A 161 14.67 11.26 1.78
N ASP A 162 15.09 10.15 2.38
CA ASP A 162 15.86 9.07 1.75
C ASP A 162 15.01 7.84 1.37
N GLY A 163 13.67 7.94 1.47
CA GLY A 163 12.74 6.89 1.07
C GLY A 163 11.87 6.39 2.22
N TYR A 164 11.41 5.14 2.13
CA TYR A 164 10.51 4.55 3.11
C TYR A 164 11.26 3.79 4.20
N HIS A 165 11.16 4.25 5.44
CA HIS A 165 11.64 3.55 6.63
C HIS A 165 10.60 2.55 7.11
N VAL A 166 10.93 1.26 7.01
CA VAL A 166 10.06 0.14 7.38
C VAL A 166 10.53 -0.49 8.68
N LYS A 167 9.61 -0.63 9.63
CA LYS A 167 9.79 -1.42 10.85
C LYS A 167 8.76 -2.53 10.89
N LEU A 168 9.23 -3.76 11.02
CA LEU A 168 8.41 -4.95 11.25
C LEU A 168 8.69 -5.48 12.66
N TYR A 169 7.61 -5.77 13.38
CA TYR A 169 7.65 -6.54 14.62
C TYR A 169 6.84 -7.81 14.41
N SER A 170 7.45 -8.99 14.54
CA SER A 170 6.79 -10.25 14.23
C SER A 170 7.08 -11.33 15.25
N TYR A 171 6.02 -12.04 15.63
CA TYR A 171 6.13 -13.26 16.44
C TYR A 171 6.82 -14.42 15.69
N PHE A 172 6.76 -14.46 14.35
CA PHE A 172 7.18 -15.61 13.57
C PHE A 172 8.69 -15.62 13.32
N GLU A 173 9.38 -16.70 13.72
CA GLU A 173 10.84 -16.84 13.65
C GLU A 173 11.48 -16.48 12.31
N ARG A 174 10.87 -16.90 11.19
CA ARG A 174 11.39 -16.62 9.84
C ARG A 174 11.33 -15.14 9.46
N GLU A 175 10.40 -14.41 10.04
CA GLU A 175 10.24 -12.97 9.85
C GLU A 175 11.11 -12.22 10.86
N GLY A 176 10.83 -12.46 12.15
CA GLY A 176 11.43 -11.73 13.27
C GLY A 176 11.15 -10.23 13.19
N ASP A 177 11.86 -9.49 14.04
CA ASP A 177 11.85 -8.03 13.96
C ASP A 177 12.82 -7.58 12.86
N GLN A 178 12.37 -6.64 12.02
CA GLN A 178 13.17 -6.13 10.90
C GLN A 178 13.10 -4.60 10.84
N THR A 179 14.20 -3.99 10.37
CA THR A 179 14.25 -2.59 9.98
C THR A 179 14.92 -2.51 8.61
N VAL A 180 14.23 -1.91 7.65
CA VAL A 180 14.66 -1.82 6.26
C VAL A 180 14.31 -0.44 5.73
N THR A 181 15.19 0.15 4.92
CA THR A 181 14.88 1.34 4.12
C THR A 181 14.64 0.91 2.69
N LEU A 182 13.53 1.35 2.11
CA LEU A 182 13.21 1.13 0.70
C LEU A 182 13.37 2.45 -0.05
N ASP A 183 13.86 2.36 -1.28
CA ASP A 183 13.86 3.50 -2.19
C ASP A 183 12.43 4.00 -2.38
N ASN A 184 12.35 5.27 -2.72
CA ASN A 184 11.10 5.93 -2.93
C ASN A 184 10.36 5.36 -4.15
N THR A 185 9.14 4.86 -3.95
CA THR A 185 8.40 4.10 -4.97
C THR A 185 6.88 4.21 -4.79
N LEU A 186 6.12 3.73 -5.78
CA LEU A 186 4.68 3.56 -5.67
C LEU A 186 4.34 2.35 -4.81
N LEU A 187 3.43 2.52 -3.86
CA LEU A 187 2.98 1.45 -2.98
C LEU A 187 1.75 0.75 -3.55
N GLU A 188 1.63 -0.58 -3.39
CA GLU A 188 0.37 -1.26 -3.75
C GLU A 188 -0.80 -0.74 -2.91
N ASP A 189 -0.53 -0.45 -1.63
CA ASP A 189 -1.53 0.00 -0.66
C ASP A 189 -2.14 1.37 -1.01
N GLU A 190 -1.44 2.22 -1.75
CA GLU A 190 -1.95 3.56 -2.11
C GLU A 190 -2.84 3.56 -3.37
N VAL A 191 -2.97 2.44 -4.08
CA VAL A 191 -3.81 2.34 -5.29
C VAL A 191 -5.25 2.76 -4.99
N TRP A 192 -5.82 2.30 -3.88
CA TRP A 192 -7.19 2.59 -3.50
C TRP A 192 -7.42 4.08 -3.24
N SER A 193 -6.51 4.73 -2.51
CA SER A 193 -6.54 6.17 -2.28
C SER A 193 -6.33 6.95 -3.57
N THR A 194 -5.40 6.52 -4.42
CA THR A 194 -5.11 7.14 -5.71
C THR A 194 -6.35 7.21 -6.59
N ILE A 195 -7.10 6.11 -6.73
CA ILE A 195 -8.34 6.07 -7.52
C ILE A 195 -9.37 7.10 -7.03
N ARG A 196 -9.46 7.34 -5.71
CA ARG A 196 -10.41 8.32 -5.14
C ARG A 196 -9.95 9.76 -5.30
N LEU A 197 -8.64 10.00 -5.27
CA LEU A 197 -8.04 11.33 -5.39
C LEU A 197 -7.99 11.77 -6.85
N ASN A 198 -7.34 10.96 -7.69
CA ASN A 198 -7.24 11.15 -9.12
C ASN A 198 -6.83 9.81 -9.79
N PRO A 199 -7.73 9.13 -10.52
CA PRO A 199 -7.40 7.86 -11.17
C PRO A 199 -6.34 7.99 -12.28
N ASP A 200 -6.16 9.19 -12.85
CA ASP A 200 -5.16 9.46 -13.88
C ASP A 200 -3.73 9.48 -13.33
N ASP A 201 -3.56 9.52 -12.00
CA ASP A 201 -2.25 9.41 -11.34
C ASP A 201 -1.74 7.96 -11.25
N LEU A 202 -2.57 6.97 -11.62
CA LEU A 202 -2.13 5.57 -11.65
C LEU A 202 -1.17 5.32 -12.82
N PRO A 203 -0.07 4.60 -12.60
CA PRO A 203 0.82 4.22 -13.69
C PRO A 203 0.09 3.29 -14.66
N THR A 204 0.31 3.49 -15.95
CA THR A 204 -0.04 2.50 -16.97
C THR A 204 1.07 1.46 -17.04
N GLY A 205 0.72 0.18 -17.08
CA GLY A 205 1.69 -0.89 -17.29
C GLY A 205 2.38 -0.79 -18.66
N GLU A 206 3.58 -1.36 -18.76
CA GLU A 206 4.29 -1.60 -20.03
C GLU A 206 3.80 -2.87 -20.73
#